data_AF-A0ABD6LDZ8-F1
#
_entry.id   AF-A0ABD6LDZ8-F1
#
_cell.length_a   1.000
_cell.length_b   1.000
_cell.length_c   1.000
_cell.angle_alpha   90.00
_cell.angle_beta   90.00
_cell.angle_gamma   90.00
#
_symmetry.space_group_name_H-M   'P 1'
#
loop_
_entity.id
_entity.type
_entity.pdbx_description
1 polymer ?
#
loop_
_entity_poly.entity_id
_entity_poly.type
_entity_poly.pdbx_seq_one_letter_code
_entity_poly.pdbx_strand_id
1 'polypeptide(L)'
;MKNMKTEPSEKTIIYRTPGDPIEITDEMLENAEINPNELVDIILQKGCIIIKPTSVLGRLPEDLLLLYEELGFSREMVECVFTKYAEEAGGFDALVEQIKKEKNVALW
;
A
#
# COMPACT_ATOMS: atom_id res chain seq x y z
N MET A 1 -20.54 5.41 20.36
CA MET A 1 -20.31 5.37 18.90
C MET A 1 -20.57 3.96 18.42
N LYS A 2 -21.30 3.78 17.31
CA LYS A 2 -21.83 2.48 16.87
C LYS A 2 -20.69 1.54 16.44
N ASN A 3 -20.71 0.32 16.95
CA ASN A 3 -19.81 -0.76 16.52
C ASN A 3 -20.10 -1.10 15.05
N MET A 4 -19.24 -0.64 14.13
CA MET A 4 -19.22 -1.16 12.76
C MET A 4 -18.63 -2.58 12.82
N LYS A 5 -19.51 -3.58 12.74
CA LYS A 5 -19.09 -4.93 12.40
C LYS A 5 -18.74 -4.90 10.91
N THR A 6 -17.46 -4.96 10.58
CA THR A 6 -16.98 -5.26 9.24
C THR A 6 -17.48 -6.65 8.88
N GLU A 7 -18.42 -6.71 7.94
CA GLU A 7 -18.90 -7.98 7.40
C GLU A 7 -17.74 -8.67 6.66
N PRO A 8 -17.62 -10.01 6.76
CA PRO A 8 -16.58 -10.73 6.04
C PRO A 8 -16.81 -10.55 4.54
N SER A 9 -15.85 -9.93 3.86
CA SER A 9 -15.84 -9.82 2.40
C SER A 9 -15.98 -11.22 1.80
N GLU A 10 -17.06 -11.47 1.05
CA GLU A 10 -17.26 -12.74 0.35
C GLU A 10 -16.06 -12.99 -0.58
N LYS A 11 -15.35 -14.10 -0.36
CA LYS A 11 -14.23 -14.48 -1.22
C LYS A 11 -14.78 -15.03 -2.53
N THR A 12 -14.74 -14.24 -3.59
CA THR A 12 -15.04 -14.72 -4.93
C THR A 12 -13.97 -15.72 -5.37
N ILE A 13 -14.38 -16.97 -5.63
CA ILE A 13 -13.49 -18.00 -6.17
C ILE A 13 -13.57 -17.92 -7.70
N ILE A 14 -12.42 -17.66 -8.34
CA ILE A 14 -12.30 -17.62 -9.80
C ILE A 14 -11.54 -18.86 -10.27
N TYR A 15 -12.22 -19.74 -11.01
CA TYR A 15 -11.59 -20.89 -11.66
C TYR A 15 -11.01 -20.44 -13.01
N ARG A 16 -9.76 -20.83 -13.30
CA ARG A 16 -9.05 -20.46 -14.54
C ARG A 16 -8.51 -21.70 -15.24
N THR A 17 -8.31 -21.63 -16.55
CA THR A 17 -7.61 -22.68 -17.28
C THR A 17 -6.13 -22.64 -16.92
N PRO A 18 -5.48 -23.78 -16.63
CA PRO A 18 -4.03 -23.79 -16.42
C PRO A 18 -3.29 -23.23 -17.64
N GLY A 19 -2.45 -22.23 -17.42
CA GLY A 19 -1.70 -21.55 -18.48
C GLY A 19 -2.27 -20.20 -18.91
N ASP A 20 -3.52 -19.88 -18.55
CA ASP A 20 -4.08 -18.55 -18.78
C ASP A 20 -3.34 -17.50 -17.93
N PRO A 21 -3.06 -16.30 -18.48
CA PRO A 21 -2.43 -15.23 -17.73
C PRO A 21 -3.34 -14.75 -16.59
N ILE A 22 -2.71 -14.20 -15.56
CA ILE A 22 -3.42 -13.43 -14.54
C ILE A 22 -3.50 -11.99 -15.01
N GLU A 23 -4.67 -11.61 -15.51
CA GLU A 23 -4.96 -10.23 -15.87
C GLU A 23 -5.38 -9.45 -14.62
N ILE A 24 -4.74 -8.30 -14.41
CA ILE A 24 -5.08 -7.31 -13.39
C ILE A 24 -5.45 -6.06 -14.18
N THR A 25 -6.71 -5.65 -14.10
CA THR A 25 -7.20 -4.49 -14.86
C THR A 25 -6.93 -3.20 -14.10
N ASP A 26 -6.95 -2.08 -14.83
CA ASP A 26 -6.85 -0.75 -14.23
C ASP A 26 -7.91 -0.55 -13.14
N GLU A 27 -9.16 -0.96 -13.39
CA GLU A 27 -10.24 -0.92 -12.40
C GLU A 27 -9.90 -1.70 -11.12
N MET A 28 -9.22 -2.84 -11.22
CA MET A 28 -8.79 -3.60 -10.03
C MET A 28 -7.70 -2.87 -9.23
N LEU A 29 -6.80 -2.16 -9.90
CA LEU A 29 -5.75 -1.37 -9.26
C LEU A 29 -6.33 -0.11 -8.62
N GLU A 30 -7.19 0.61 -9.35
CA GLU A 30 -7.85 1.83 -8.88
C GLU A 30 -8.73 1.55 -7.66
N ASN A 31 -9.48 0.45 -7.66
CA ASN A 31 -10.25 0.00 -6.49
C ASN A 31 -9.38 -0.35 -5.27
N ALA A 32 -8.09 -0.63 -5.48
CA ALA A 32 -7.11 -0.85 -4.44
C ALA A 32 -6.27 0.40 -4.14
N GLU A 33 -6.67 1.58 -4.66
CA GLU A 33 -5.98 2.86 -4.51
C GLU A 33 -4.54 2.85 -5.09
N ILE A 34 -4.29 2.02 -6.10
CA ILE A 34 -3.01 1.94 -6.82
C ILE A 34 -3.17 2.60 -8.19
N ASN A 35 -2.27 3.53 -8.54
CA ASN A 35 -2.32 4.18 -9.85
C ASN A 35 -1.88 3.18 -10.94
N PRO A 36 -2.71 2.87 -11.96
CA PRO A 36 -2.37 1.88 -12.98
C PRO A 36 -1.15 2.27 -13.84
N ASN A 37 -0.74 3.54 -13.82
CA ASN A 37 0.39 4.05 -14.59
C ASN A 37 1.68 4.18 -13.76
N GLU A 38 1.68 3.79 -12.48
CA GLU A 38 2.88 3.88 -11.64
C GLU A 38 3.73 2.60 -11.68
N LEU A 39 4.99 2.71 -11.27
CA LEU A 39 5.84 1.54 -11.09
C LEU A 39 5.41 0.77 -9.84
N VAL A 40 5.29 -0.54 -9.97
CA VAL A 40 4.86 -1.44 -8.88
C VAL A 40 5.85 -2.59 -8.67
N ASP A 41 5.95 -3.02 -7.42
CA ASP A 41 6.59 -4.28 -7.05
C ASP A 41 5.56 -5.41 -7.13
N ILE A 42 5.91 -6.50 -7.82
CA ILE A 42 5.11 -7.72 -7.89
C ILE A 42 5.85 -8.83 -7.12
N ILE A 43 5.23 -9.31 -6.04
CA ILE A 43 5.87 -10.24 -5.10
C ILE A 43 5.03 -11.51 -5.02
N LEU A 44 5.67 -12.66 -5.26
CA LEU A 44 5.06 -13.97 -5.01
C LEU A 44 5.48 -14.48 -3.63
N GLN A 45 4.55 -14.47 -2.67
CA GLN A 45 4.84 -14.91 -1.30
C GLN A 45 3.63 -15.58 -0.65
N LYS A 46 3.86 -16.68 0.09
CA LYS A 46 2.82 -17.41 0.85
C LYS A 46 1.60 -17.83 0.00
N GLY A 47 1.81 -18.11 -1.28
CA GLY A 47 0.73 -18.48 -2.20
C GLY A 47 -0.11 -17.30 -2.70
N CYS A 48 0.33 -16.07 -2.46
CA CYS A 48 -0.31 -14.85 -2.94
C CYS A 48 0.60 -14.10 -3.93
N ILE A 49 -0.01 -13.42 -4.89
CA ILE A 49 0.63 -12.36 -5.67
C ILE A 49 0.26 -11.05 -4.99
N ILE A 50 1.27 -10.31 -4.54
CA ILE A 50 1.13 -9.01 -3.89
C ILE A 50 1.62 -7.96 -4.89
N ILE A 51 0.78 -6.97 -5.16
CA ILE A 51 1.11 -5.81 -6.01
C ILE A 51 1.11 -4.61 -5.09
N LYS A 52 2.19 -3.83 -5.11
CA LYS A 52 2.27 -2.58 -4.34
C LYS A 52 3.07 -1.52 -5.09
N PRO A 53 2.74 -0.22 -4.97
CA PRO A 53 3.53 0.85 -5.54
C PRO A 53 5.00 0.77 -5.13
N THR A 54 5.95 1.08 -6.01
CA THR A 54 7.38 1.11 -5.66
C THR A 54 7.74 2.40 -4.90
N SER A 55 7.11 3.52 -5.27
CA SER A 55 7.27 4.81 -4.59
C SER A 55 6.71 4.74 -3.17
N VAL A 56 7.34 5.47 -2.24
CA VAL A 56 6.83 5.59 -0.88
C VAL A 56 5.56 6.44 -0.86
N LEU A 57 5.46 7.48 -1.70
CA LEU A 57 4.24 8.28 -1.78
C LEU A 57 3.04 7.45 -2.24
N GLY A 58 3.22 6.53 -3.19
CA GLY A 58 2.16 5.61 -3.62
C GLY A 58 1.71 4.64 -2.51
N ARG A 59 2.51 4.46 -1.46
CA ARG A 59 2.16 3.62 -0.30
C ARG A 59 1.54 4.40 0.87
N LEU A 60 1.50 5.73 0.80
CA LEU A 60 0.90 6.56 1.84
C LEU A 60 -0.60 6.74 1.59
N PRO A 61 -1.43 6.75 2.65
CA PRO A 61 -2.84 7.09 2.50
C PRO A 61 -3.03 8.48 1.89
N GLU A 62 -4.04 8.64 1.01
CA GLU A 62 -4.31 9.91 0.33
C GLU A 62 -4.53 11.06 1.31
N ASP A 63 -5.29 10.85 2.39
CA ASP A 63 -5.52 11.84 3.45
C ASP A 63 -4.22 12.38 4.06
N LEU A 64 -3.20 11.52 4.19
CA LEU A 64 -1.91 11.91 4.75
C LEU A 64 -1.09 12.72 3.73
N LEU A 65 -1.16 12.37 2.45
CA LEU A 65 -0.55 13.15 1.37
C LEU A 65 -1.16 14.55 1.29
N LEU A 66 -2.50 14.64 1.34
CA LEU A 66 -3.23 15.91 1.37
C LEU A 66 -2.83 16.76 2.57
N LEU A 67 -2.73 16.16 3.76
CA LEU A 67 -2.25 16.86 4.96
C LEU A 67 -0.85 17.47 4.75
N TYR A 68 0.08 16.75 4.10
CA TYR A 68 1.41 17.30 3.83
C TYR A 68 1.37 18.48 2.86
N GLU A 69 0.53 18.42 1.83
CA GLU A 69 0.32 19.52 0.90
C GLU A 69 -0.28 20.74 1.60
N GLU A 70 -1.28 20.55 2.48
CA GLU A 70 -1.89 21.62 3.28
C GLU A 70 -0.90 22.29 4.24
N LEU A 71 0.04 21.53 4.79
CA LEU A 71 1.13 22.04 5.62
C LEU A 71 2.23 22.75 4.81
N GLY A 72 2.14 22.74 3.47
CA GLY A 72 3.08 23.41 2.57
C GLY A 72 4.33 22.59 2.24
N PHE A 73 4.32 21.28 2.48
CA PHE A 73 5.41 20.40 2.07
C PHE A 73 5.24 19.97 0.61
N SER A 74 6.34 19.97 -0.15
CA SER A 74 6.31 19.44 -1.51
C SER A 74 6.34 17.91 -1.49
N ARG A 75 5.76 17.27 -2.51
CA ARG A 75 5.77 15.81 -2.66
C ARG A 75 7.20 15.27 -2.69
N GLU A 76 8.13 15.96 -3.35
CA GLU A 76 9.53 15.56 -3.42
C GLU A 76 10.20 15.57 -2.04
N MET A 77 9.87 16.56 -1.20
CA MET A 77 10.38 16.61 0.17
C MET A 77 9.87 15.41 0.98
N VAL A 78 8.57 15.12 0.89
CA VAL A 78 7.94 14.00 1.59
C VAL A 78 8.55 12.66 1.13
N GLU A 79 8.64 12.43 -0.19
CA GLU A 79 9.25 11.22 -0.77
C GLU A 79 10.70 11.07 -0.28
N CYS A 80 11.50 12.14 -0.32
CA CYS A 80 12.89 12.12 0.09
C CYS A 80 13.04 11.73 1.57
N VAL A 81 12.25 12.35 2.45
CA VAL A 81 12.29 12.09 3.89
C VAL A 81 11.89 10.64 4.18
N PHE A 82 10.75 10.19 3.65
CA PHE A 82 10.29 8.83 3.93
C PHE A 82 11.18 7.75 3.29
N THR A 83 11.69 7.99 2.09
CA THR A 83 12.66 7.08 1.45
C THR A 83 13.90 6.91 2.32
N LYS A 84 14.45 8.01 2.85
CA LYS A 84 15.61 7.94 3.75
C LYS A 84 15.33 7.11 5.00
N TYR A 85 14.20 7.35 5.66
CA TYR A 85 13.82 6.56 6.84
C TYR A 85 13.56 5.09 6.49
N ALA A 86 12.98 4.82 5.32
CA ALA A 86 12.75 3.47 4.84
C ALA A 86 14.08 2.75 4.61
N GLU A 87 15.06 3.39 3.95
CA GLU A 87 16.40 2.82 3.74
C GLU A 87 17.10 2.50 5.07
N GLU A 88 17.05 3.43 6.04
CA GLU A 88 17.64 3.24 7.37
C GLU A 88 17.00 2.05 8.13
N ALA A 89 15.69 1.83 7.94
CA ALA A 89 14.97 0.71 8.54
C ALA A 89 15.11 -0.63 7.78
N GLY A 90 15.69 -0.63 6.58
CA GLY A 90 15.78 -1.81 5.70
C GLY A 90 14.57 -2.02 4.77
N GLY A 91 13.77 -0.98 4.55
CA GLY A 91 12.63 -0.91 3.64
C GLY A 91 11.41 -0.26 4.27
N PHE A 92 10.46 0.16 3.43
CA PHE A 92 9.24 0.83 3.91
C PHE A 92 8.41 -0.06 4.86
N ASP A 93 8.26 -1.35 4.54
CA ASP A 93 7.55 -2.30 5.40
C ASP A 93 8.22 -2.43 6.78
N ALA A 94 9.56 -2.41 6.82
CA ALA A 94 10.32 -2.47 8.06
C ALA A 94 10.18 -1.19 8.89
N LEU A 95 10.18 -0.03 8.22
CA LEU A 95 9.90 1.27 8.84
C LEU A 95 8.52 1.28 9.51
N VAL A 96 7.49 0.80 8.81
CA VAL A 96 6.12 0.69 9.35
C VAL A 96 6.10 -0.20 10.59
N GLU A 97 6.74 -1.37 10.56
CA GLU A 97 6.81 -2.27 11.71
C GLU A 97 7.61 -1.69 12.88
N GLN A 98 8.65 -0.91 12.61
CA GLN A 98 9.39 -0.18 13.66
C GLN A 98 8.49 0.86 14.33
N ILE A 99 7.78 1.68 13.55
CA ILE A 99 6.86 2.71 14.08
C ILE A 99 5.77 2.07 14.94
N LYS A 100 5.20 0.93 14.50
CA LYS A 100 4.20 0.18 15.28
C LYS A 100 4.74 -0.27 16.65
N LYS A 101 5.98 -0.78 16.69
CA LYS A 101 6.65 -1.21 17.93
C LYS A 101 6.91 -0.04 18.88
N GLU A 102 7.38 1.09 18.35
CA GLU A 102 7.70 2.28 19.16
C GLU A 102 6.45 2.95 19.74
N LYS A 103 5.37 3.03 18.95
CA LYS A 103 4.14 3.71 19.36
C LYS A 103 3.23 2.85 20.23
N ASN A 104 3.44 1.53 20.28
CA ASN A 104 2.53 0.58 20.92
C ASN A 104 1.10 0.69 20.36
N VAL A 105 0.98 1.09 19.08
CA VAL A 105 -0.29 1.28 18.37
C VAL A 105 -0.30 0.33 17.17
N ALA A 106 -1.32 -0.52 17.09
CA ALA A 106 -1.70 -1.17 15.84
C ALA A 106 -2.34 -0.09 14.95
N LEU A 107 -1.55 0.54 14.08
CA LEU A 107 -2.08 1.39 13.02
C LEU A 107 -2.63 0.47 11.93
N TRP A 108 -3.91 0.71 11.65
CA TRP A 108 -4.86 -0.12 10.91
C TRP A 108 -4.54 -0.19 9.43
#